data_AF-A0A1X1KJI8-F1
#
_entry.id   AF-A0A1X1KJI8-F1
#
_cell.length_a   1.000
_cell.length_b   1.000
_cell.length_c   1.000
_cell.angle_alpha   90.00
_cell.angle_beta   90.00
_cell.angle_gamma   90.00
#
_symmetry.space_group_name_H-M   'P 1'
#
loop_
_entity.id
_entity.type
_entity.pdbx_description
1 polymer ?
#
loop_
_entity_poly.entity_id
_entity_poly.type
_entity_poly.pdbx_seq_one_letter_code
_entity_poly.pdbx_strand_id
1 'polypeptide(L)'
;MTTKYPKVNYIGNKEKLVTWLVDNFPIEGGIVLDAFSGGCSVSYELKKRGYEVITNDVLYSSFVVAKSIIENKDEQLDEEEIKKVLSIQITSEVREQYSWIENKLYFPEEVDELAKLVEYSKSLDGNKKYIMQSLIRRAMIRKLPYSRMNVPWNNIVKLRDEDYSYEKYGRRRAYHNVPFSQHILENLSSYNASVFDNGLNNTSHQEDILKLADTIKPVDLVYLDPPYPGTMNKYESFYGSFDRLFGKEISYIDLTKRETFLESILKIVSSFKNKTKYLVLSLNSNSTPSISEISQAFSDFGNVEVIERKHNYQVSGKKNKNNNFEQMLILKFDN
;
A
#
# COMPACT_ATOMS: atom_id res chain seq x y z
N MET A 1 -4.77 -11.59 -22.83
CA MET A 1 -3.45 -11.36 -22.20
C MET A 1 -3.56 -11.73 -20.73
N THR A 2 -2.59 -12.43 -20.15
CA THR A 2 -2.60 -12.74 -18.71
C THR A 2 -2.10 -11.53 -17.94
N THR A 3 -3.00 -10.79 -17.30
CA THR A 3 -2.67 -9.65 -16.45
C THR A 3 -2.09 -10.16 -15.13
N LYS A 4 -1.07 -9.47 -14.61
CA LYS A 4 -0.34 -9.90 -13.41
C LYS A 4 -0.09 -8.70 -12.49
N TYR A 5 -0.41 -8.89 -11.22
CA TYR A 5 -0.07 -7.95 -10.16
C TYR A 5 1.44 -7.65 -10.20
N PRO A 6 1.86 -6.37 -10.29
CA PRO A 6 3.26 -6.05 -10.36
C PRO A 6 3.88 -6.20 -8.97
N LYS A 7 5.20 -6.27 -8.91
CA LYS A 7 5.87 -6.33 -7.62
C LYS A 7 5.73 -5.00 -6.88
N VAL A 8 4.95 -4.96 -5.81
CA VAL A 8 4.81 -3.78 -4.94
C VAL A 8 5.45 -4.06 -3.59
N ASN A 9 6.44 -3.24 -3.21
CA ASN A 9 6.99 -3.30 -1.85
C ASN A 9 6.02 -2.60 -0.89
N TYR A 10 5.30 -3.42 -0.12
CA TYR A 10 4.39 -2.99 0.94
C TYR A 10 4.42 -4.00 2.09
N ILE A 11 4.59 -3.54 3.33
CA ILE A 11 4.62 -4.37 4.54
C ILE A 11 3.20 -4.84 4.80
N GLY A 12 3.00 -6.12 5.13
CA GLY A 12 1.66 -6.67 5.35
C GLY A 12 0.85 -6.97 4.09
N ASN A 13 1.45 -6.82 2.90
CA ASN A 13 0.81 -7.12 1.62
C ASN A 13 0.25 -8.55 1.58
N LYS A 14 -1.03 -8.68 1.19
CA LYS A 14 -1.78 -9.94 1.15
C LYS A 14 -1.60 -10.75 -0.14
N GLU A 15 -0.61 -10.45 -0.99
CA GLU A 15 -0.39 -11.13 -2.30
C GLU A 15 -0.50 -12.66 -2.26
N LYS A 16 -0.03 -13.31 -1.19
CA LYS A 16 -0.09 -14.79 -1.03
C LYS A 16 -1.44 -15.32 -0.52
N LEU A 17 -2.31 -14.44 -0.06
CA LEU A 17 -3.60 -14.71 0.58
C LEU A 17 -4.79 -14.26 -0.28
N VAL A 18 -4.58 -13.38 -1.26
CA VAL A 18 -5.66 -12.76 -2.07
C VAL A 18 -6.67 -13.77 -2.60
N THR A 19 -6.21 -14.90 -3.15
CA THR A 19 -7.11 -15.93 -3.67
C THR A 19 -8.02 -16.47 -2.59
N TRP A 20 -7.48 -16.82 -1.41
CA TRP A 20 -8.30 -17.32 -0.32
C TRP A 20 -9.22 -16.26 0.27
N LEU A 21 -8.76 -15.02 0.40
CA LEU A 21 -9.61 -13.92 0.88
C LEU A 21 -10.82 -13.77 -0.03
N VAL A 22 -10.59 -13.59 -1.33
CA VAL A 22 -11.67 -13.32 -2.29
C VAL A 22 -12.54 -14.57 -2.54
N ASP A 23 -12.01 -15.78 -2.45
CA ASP A 23 -12.79 -17.03 -2.51
C ASP A 23 -13.81 -17.15 -1.35
N ASN A 24 -13.56 -16.48 -0.22
CA ASN A 24 -14.43 -16.53 0.96
C ASN A 24 -15.25 -15.24 1.18
N PHE A 25 -15.22 -14.29 0.23
CA PHE A 25 -16.11 -13.13 0.31
C PHE A 25 -17.58 -13.59 0.14
N PRO A 26 -18.54 -13.06 0.93
CA PRO A 26 -19.94 -13.50 0.93
C PRO A 26 -20.76 -12.98 -0.28
N ILE A 27 -20.09 -12.58 -1.37
CA ILE A 27 -20.71 -12.02 -2.57
C ILE A 27 -20.01 -12.51 -3.84
N GLU A 28 -20.78 -12.67 -4.91
CA GLU A 28 -20.28 -13.00 -6.25
C GLU A 28 -20.53 -11.78 -7.17
N GLY A 29 -19.46 -11.06 -7.52
CA GLY A 29 -19.54 -9.80 -8.26
C GLY A 29 -20.06 -8.62 -7.41
N GLY A 30 -20.31 -7.48 -8.07
CA GLY A 30 -20.77 -6.25 -7.42
C GLY A 30 -19.66 -5.23 -7.16
N ILE A 31 -19.97 -4.25 -6.31
CA ILE A 31 -19.11 -3.13 -5.94
C ILE A 31 -18.44 -3.42 -4.60
N VAL A 32 -17.11 -3.43 -4.57
CA VAL A 32 -16.32 -3.67 -3.35
C VAL A 32 -15.49 -2.44 -3.01
N LEU A 33 -15.63 -1.97 -1.77
CA LEU A 33 -14.72 -1.00 -1.18
C LEU A 33 -13.55 -1.71 -0.48
N ASP A 34 -12.34 -1.56 -1.00
CA ASP A 34 -11.10 -1.87 -0.27
C ASP A 34 -10.68 -0.62 0.53
N ALA A 35 -11.08 -0.57 1.81
CA ALA A 35 -11.01 0.62 2.65
C ALA A 35 -9.59 1.05 3.05
N PHE A 36 -8.65 0.10 3.02
CA PHE A 36 -7.24 0.24 3.44
C PHE A 36 -6.33 -0.44 2.42
N SER A 37 -6.41 0.04 1.17
CA SER A 37 -5.90 -0.66 -0.01
C SER A 37 -4.40 -0.94 0.00
N GLY A 38 -3.58 -0.11 0.66
CA GLY A 38 -2.15 -0.36 0.82
C GLY A 38 -1.42 -0.63 -0.50
N GLY A 39 -0.88 -1.86 -0.62
CA GLY A 39 -0.24 -2.33 -1.85
C GLY A 39 -1.19 -2.72 -2.99
N CYS A 40 -2.51 -2.69 -2.78
CA CYS A 40 -3.57 -3.01 -3.74
C CYS A 40 -3.61 -4.47 -4.23
N SER A 41 -3.05 -5.43 -3.51
CA SER A 41 -3.08 -6.83 -3.97
C SER A 41 -4.49 -7.44 -3.94
N VAL A 42 -5.27 -7.17 -2.90
CA VAL A 42 -6.68 -7.62 -2.81
C VAL A 42 -7.52 -6.92 -3.87
N SER A 43 -7.45 -5.59 -3.95
CA SER A 43 -8.05 -4.78 -5.01
C SER A 43 -7.75 -5.30 -6.43
N TYR A 44 -6.51 -5.69 -6.72
CA TYR A 44 -6.11 -6.18 -8.03
C TYR A 44 -6.76 -7.54 -8.37
N GLU A 45 -6.83 -8.44 -7.39
CA GLU A 45 -7.50 -9.73 -7.55
C GLU A 45 -9.01 -9.56 -7.72
N LEU A 46 -9.64 -8.64 -6.97
CA LEU A 46 -11.05 -8.27 -7.16
C LEU A 46 -11.32 -7.75 -8.58
N LYS A 47 -10.53 -6.78 -9.04
CA LYS A 47 -10.64 -6.22 -10.39
C LYS A 47 -10.53 -7.33 -11.45
N LYS A 48 -9.57 -8.25 -11.28
CA LYS A 48 -9.35 -9.40 -12.18
C LYS A 48 -10.52 -10.38 -12.19
N ARG A 49 -11.25 -10.52 -11.08
CA ARG A 49 -12.45 -11.37 -10.95
C ARG A 49 -13.74 -10.67 -11.38
N GLY A 50 -13.66 -9.46 -11.93
CA GLY A 50 -14.82 -8.75 -12.49
C GLY A 50 -15.66 -8.01 -11.44
N TYR A 51 -15.07 -7.64 -10.30
CA TYR A 51 -15.71 -6.71 -9.36
C TYR A 51 -15.45 -5.25 -9.78
N GLU A 52 -16.40 -4.36 -9.49
CA GLU A 52 -16.13 -2.93 -9.49
C GLU A 52 -15.42 -2.59 -8.18
N VAL A 53 -14.22 -2.02 -8.27
CA VAL A 53 -13.36 -1.80 -7.11
C VAL A 53 -13.27 -0.32 -6.79
N ILE A 54 -13.67 0.04 -5.58
CA ILE A 54 -13.39 1.34 -4.97
C ILE A 54 -12.24 1.13 -3.99
N THR A 55 -11.15 1.84 -4.15
CA THR A 55 -10.00 1.74 -3.23
C THR A 55 -9.88 3.01 -2.41
N ASN A 56 -9.54 2.89 -1.13
CA ASN A 56 -9.16 4.01 -0.29
C ASN A 56 -7.87 3.72 0.46
N ASP A 57 -7.06 4.75 0.68
CA ASP A 57 -5.98 4.73 1.66
C ASP A 57 -5.62 6.17 2.05
N VAL A 58 -5.24 6.38 3.31
CA VAL A 58 -4.85 7.70 3.80
C VAL A 58 -3.47 8.11 3.25
N LEU A 59 -2.61 7.13 2.99
CA LEU A 59 -1.26 7.37 2.49
C LEU A 59 -1.27 7.61 0.99
N TYR A 60 -0.69 8.73 0.57
CA TYR A 60 -0.53 9.05 -0.84
C TYR A 60 0.29 7.98 -1.57
N SER A 61 1.27 7.41 -0.89
CA SER A 61 2.07 6.29 -1.38
C SER A 61 1.25 5.03 -1.70
N SER A 62 0.11 4.79 -1.05
CA SER A 62 -0.80 3.70 -1.41
C SER A 62 -1.75 4.15 -2.53
N PHE A 63 -2.28 5.37 -2.43
CA PHE A 63 -3.17 5.96 -3.43
C PHE A 63 -2.58 5.97 -4.84
N VAL A 64 -1.30 6.34 -5.01
CA VAL A 64 -0.67 6.34 -6.34
C VAL A 64 -0.61 4.93 -6.95
N VAL A 65 -0.44 3.90 -6.12
CA VAL A 65 -0.48 2.50 -6.58
C VAL A 65 -1.89 2.17 -7.05
N ALA A 66 -2.90 2.49 -6.25
CA ALA A 66 -4.30 2.25 -6.60
C ALA A 66 -4.70 2.94 -7.91
N LYS A 67 -4.37 4.23 -8.07
CA LYS A 67 -4.58 4.96 -9.33
C LYS A 67 -3.87 4.29 -10.51
N SER A 68 -2.64 3.82 -10.31
CA SER A 68 -1.82 3.26 -11.39
C SER A 68 -2.29 1.90 -11.91
N ILE A 69 -2.79 1.00 -11.06
CA ILE A 69 -3.11 -0.39 -11.44
C ILE A 69 -4.57 -0.80 -11.24
N ILE A 70 -5.35 -0.06 -10.44
CA ILE A 70 -6.76 -0.36 -10.17
C ILE A 70 -7.68 0.56 -10.97
N GLU A 71 -7.59 1.89 -10.80
CA GLU A 71 -8.42 2.83 -11.54
C GLU A 71 -8.03 2.93 -13.02
N ASN A 72 -6.72 2.88 -13.32
CA ASN A 72 -6.22 2.92 -14.68
C ASN A 72 -6.72 1.73 -15.52
N LYS A 73 -7.32 2.05 -16.68
CA LYS A 73 -7.89 1.08 -17.62
C LYS A 73 -6.87 0.65 -18.67
N ASP A 74 -6.16 1.59 -19.25
CA ASP A 74 -5.38 1.36 -20.47
C ASP A 74 -4.15 2.26 -20.64
N GLU A 75 -3.96 3.29 -19.81
CA GLU A 75 -2.80 4.17 -19.95
C GLU A 75 -1.51 3.46 -19.53
N GLN A 76 -0.45 3.66 -20.30
CA GLN A 76 0.88 3.13 -20.04
C GLN A 76 1.92 4.25 -20.15
N LEU A 77 3.01 4.12 -19.39
CA LEU A 77 4.14 5.05 -19.42
C LEU A 77 5.17 4.58 -20.45
N ASP A 78 5.67 5.48 -21.31
CA ASP A 78 6.71 5.15 -22.28
C ASP A 78 8.09 5.18 -21.62
N GLU A 79 8.98 4.28 -22.03
CA GLU A 79 10.38 4.28 -21.62
C GLU A 79 11.09 5.59 -22.01
N GLU A 80 10.74 6.17 -23.16
CA GLU A 80 11.30 7.44 -23.62
C GLU A 80 10.88 8.61 -22.72
N GLU A 81 9.73 8.54 -22.04
CA GLU A 81 9.33 9.54 -21.03
C GLU A 81 10.32 9.52 -19.84
N ILE A 82 10.76 8.34 -19.41
CA ILE A 82 11.74 8.20 -18.31
C ILE A 82 13.11 8.75 -18.72
N LYS A 83 13.57 8.43 -19.95
CA LYS A 83 14.87 8.92 -20.45
C LYS A 83 14.90 10.43 -20.57
N LYS A 84 13.80 11.06 -20.99
CA LYS A 84 13.67 12.52 -21.05
C LYS A 84 13.88 13.17 -19.68
N VAL A 85 13.40 12.55 -18.60
CA VAL A 85 13.57 13.10 -17.24
C VAL A 85 15.02 13.35 -16.88
N LEU A 86 15.90 12.44 -17.25
CA LEU A 86 17.33 12.53 -16.91
C LEU A 86 18.00 13.75 -17.53
N SER A 87 17.43 14.28 -18.62
CA SER A 87 17.90 15.49 -19.31
C SER A 87 17.33 16.79 -18.75
N ILE A 88 16.30 16.72 -17.89
CA ILE A 88 15.63 17.90 -17.34
C ILE A 88 16.58 18.64 -16.39
N GLN A 89 16.53 19.96 -16.47
CA GLN A 89 17.16 20.87 -15.52
C GLN A 89 16.10 21.38 -14.55
N ILE A 90 16.42 21.35 -13.26
CA ILE A 90 15.62 21.98 -12.21
C ILE A 90 16.43 23.14 -11.63
N THR A 91 15.76 24.21 -11.20
CA THR A 91 16.45 25.36 -10.60
C THR A 91 16.96 25.02 -9.20
N SER A 92 17.90 25.81 -8.69
CA SER A 92 18.39 25.72 -7.31
C SER A 92 17.26 25.80 -6.29
N GLU A 93 16.28 26.68 -6.51
CA GLU A 93 15.16 26.90 -5.61
C GLU A 93 14.23 25.69 -5.57
N VAL A 94 13.99 25.05 -6.72
CA VAL A 94 13.21 23.81 -6.80
C VAL A 94 13.96 22.68 -6.12
N ARG A 95 15.27 22.56 -6.36
CA ARG A 95 16.09 21.52 -5.75
C ARG A 95 16.16 21.62 -4.23
N GLU A 96 16.19 22.84 -3.69
CA GLU A 96 16.25 23.09 -2.23
C GLU A 96 15.01 22.56 -1.48
N GLN A 97 13.86 22.47 -2.14
CA GLN A 97 12.63 21.90 -1.56
C GLN A 97 12.79 20.42 -1.15
N TYR A 98 13.79 19.73 -1.70
CA TYR A 98 14.07 18.32 -1.47
C TYR A 98 15.21 18.06 -0.48
N SER A 99 15.93 19.10 -0.04
CA SER A 99 17.13 18.99 0.81
C SER A 99 16.88 18.31 2.15
N TRP A 100 15.63 18.31 2.66
CA TRP A 100 15.27 17.64 3.91
C TRP A 100 15.43 16.11 3.89
N ILE A 101 15.59 15.50 2.71
CA ILE A 101 15.78 14.04 2.52
C ILE A 101 17.29 13.68 2.51
N GLU A 102 18.15 14.66 2.22
CA GLU A 102 19.59 14.46 2.15
C GLU A 102 20.15 13.98 3.47
N ASN A 103 20.99 12.95 3.41
CA ASN A 103 21.58 12.33 4.59
C ASN A 103 20.54 11.94 5.66
N LYS A 104 19.29 11.74 5.23
CA LYS A 104 18.20 11.19 6.02
C LYS A 104 17.75 9.88 5.40
N LEU A 105 17.52 9.87 4.08
CA LEU A 105 17.19 8.66 3.32
C LEU A 105 18.18 8.38 2.18
N TYR A 106 18.69 9.42 1.53
CA TYR A 106 19.55 9.29 0.33
C TYR A 106 20.75 10.24 0.37
N PHE A 107 21.77 9.91 -0.42
CA PHE A 107 22.93 10.79 -0.61
C PHE A 107 22.53 12.03 -1.45
N PRO A 108 23.23 13.17 -1.32
CA PRO A 108 22.88 14.41 -2.03
C PRO A 108 22.70 14.24 -3.55
N GLU A 109 23.61 13.52 -4.20
CA GLU A 109 23.58 13.25 -5.64
C GLU A 109 22.36 12.40 -6.06
N GLU A 110 21.86 11.55 -5.17
CA GLU A 110 20.65 10.77 -5.40
C GLU A 110 19.41 11.64 -5.25
N VAL A 111 19.43 12.63 -4.34
CA VAL A 111 18.33 13.59 -4.18
C VAL A 111 18.22 14.50 -5.41
N ASP A 112 19.33 14.80 -6.10
CA ASP A 112 19.31 15.53 -7.38
C ASP A 112 18.51 14.78 -8.46
N GLU A 113 18.76 13.48 -8.61
CA GLU A 113 18.01 12.62 -9.54
C GLU A 113 16.53 12.51 -9.12
N LEU A 114 16.28 12.28 -7.83
CA LEU A 114 14.93 12.13 -7.30
C LEU A 114 14.08 13.40 -7.51
N ALA A 115 14.65 14.58 -7.28
CA ALA A 115 13.96 15.85 -7.48
C ALA A 115 13.49 16.01 -8.94
N LYS A 116 14.33 15.67 -9.93
CA LYS A 116 13.96 15.69 -11.35
C LYS A 116 12.82 14.72 -11.67
N LEU A 117 12.90 13.49 -11.14
CA LEU A 117 11.85 12.47 -11.30
C LEU A 117 10.51 12.92 -10.73
N VAL A 118 10.53 13.51 -9.53
CA VAL A 118 9.33 14.01 -8.87
C VAL A 118 8.73 15.17 -9.66
N GLU A 119 9.52 16.18 -10.04
CA GLU A 119 9.04 17.33 -10.79
C GLU A 119 8.45 16.94 -12.14
N TYR A 120 9.12 16.07 -12.89
CA TYR A 120 8.57 15.56 -14.15
C TYR A 120 7.27 14.79 -13.93
N SER A 121 7.17 13.97 -12.88
CA SER A 121 5.93 13.24 -12.60
C SER A 121 4.75 14.18 -12.33
N LYS A 122 5.00 15.39 -11.79
CA LYS A 122 3.95 16.39 -11.53
C LYS A 122 3.40 16.98 -12.84
N SER A 123 4.22 17.05 -13.90
CA SER A 123 3.83 17.57 -15.21
C SER A 123 3.14 16.56 -16.12
N LEU A 124 3.12 15.28 -15.74
CA LEU A 124 2.38 14.26 -16.48
C LEU A 124 0.87 14.38 -16.24
N ASP A 125 0.10 14.11 -17.27
CA ASP A 125 -1.36 14.07 -17.22
C ASP A 125 -1.87 12.62 -17.03
N GLY A 126 -3.17 12.50 -16.72
CA GLY A 126 -3.87 11.21 -16.67
C GLY A 126 -3.28 10.22 -15.66
N ASN A 127 -3.43 8.93 -15.96
CA ASN A 127 -2.91 7.85 -15.14
C ASN A 127 -1.42 7.59 -15.33
N LYS A 128 -0.81 8.05 -16.44
CA LYS A 128 0.65 8.00 -16.63
C LYS A 128 1.41 8.64 -15.46
N LYS A 129 0.91 9.76 -14.96
CA LYS A 129 1.39 10.42 -13.73
C LYS A 129 1.51 9.43 -12.56
N TYR A 130 0.46 8.67 -12.31
CA TYR A 130 0.42 7.75 -11.17
C TYR A 130 1.24 6.49 -11.39
N ILE A 131 1.42 6.04 -12.64
CA ILE A 131 2.40 4.99 -12.97
C ILE A 131 3.82 5.47 -12.63
N MET A 132 4.19 6.67 -13.09
CA MET A 132 5.50 7.26 -12.80
C MET A 132 5.73 7.41 -11.31
N GLN A 133 4.76 7.98 -10.57
CA GLN A 133 4.85 8.15 -9.12
C GLN A 133 4.91 6.81 -8.37
N SER A 134 4.20 5.77 -8.84
CA SER A 134 4.29 4.42 -8.27
C SER A 134 5.65 3.77 -8.48
N LEU A 135 6.28 4.01 -9.64
CA LEU A 135 7.64 3.55 -9.93
C LEU A 135 8.67 4.32 -9.09
N ILE A 136 8.52 5.65 -8.92
CA ILE A 136 9.34 6.48 -8.02
C ILE A 136 9.24 5.95 -6.58
N ARG A 137 8.01 5.74 -6.08
CA ARG A 137 7.75 5.15 -4.76
C ARG A 137 8.51 3.84 -4.59
N ARG A 138 8.40 2.96 -5.58
CA ARG A 138 9.06 1.66 -5.57
C ARG A 138 10.59 1.80 -5.55
N ALA A 139 11.16 2.66 -6.39
CA ALA A 139 12.60 2.91 -6.43
C ALA A 139 13.13 3.46 -5.10
N MET A 140 12.42 4.43 -4.50
CA MET A 140 12.68 4.94 -3.15
C MET A 140 12.74 3.83 -2.10
N ILE A 141 11.70 3.01 -2.02
CA ILE A 141 11.65 1.91 -1.07
C ILE A 141 12.75 0.88 -1.35
N ARG A 142 13.07 0.63 -2.62
CA ARG A 142 14.03 -0.41 -3.02
C ARG A 142 15.47 -0.05 -2.66
N LYS A 143 15.82 1.24 -2.67
CA LYS A 143 17.14 1.74 -2.29
C LYS A 143 17.40 1.71 -0.78
N LEU A 144 16.35 1.54 0.03
CA LEU A 144 16.45 1.56 1.48
C LEU A 144 16.56 0.15 2.09
N PRO A 145 17.42 -0.05 3.12
CA PRO A 145 17.46 -1.29 3.87
C PRO A 145 16.10 -1.66 4.45
N TYR A 146 15.78 -2.96 4.40
CA TYR A 146 14.48 -3.50 4.86
C TYR A 146 13.26 -2.92 4.15
N SER A 147 13.43 -2.13 3.08
CA SER A 147 12.33 -1.49 2.35
C SER A 147 11.46 -0.57 3.24
N ARG A 148 12.10 0.23 4.10
CA ARG A 148 11.44 1.15 5.04
C ARG A 148 12.11 2.52 5.07
N MET A 149 11.29 3.58 5.14
CA MET A 149 11.75 4.97 5.24
C MET A 149 12.02 5.45 6.68
N ASN A 150 11.88 4.59 7.70
CA ASN A 150 12.22 4.93 9.09
C ASN A 150 13.57 4.39 9.55
N VAL A 151 14.40 3.86 8.64
CA VAL A 151 15.74 3.38 9.01
C VAL A 151 16.64 4.60 9.28
N PRO A 152 17.33 4.67 10.43
CA PRO A 152 18.24 5.78 10.72
C PRO A 152 19.36 5.91 9.69
N TRP A 153 19.76 7.14 9.35
CA TRP A 153 20.76 7.42 8.31
C TRP A 153 22.09 6.67 8.49
N ASN A 154 22.64 6.67 9.71
CA ASN A 154 23.86 5.93 10.02
C ASN A 154 23.75 4.43 9.71
N ASN A 155 22.58 3.83 9.93
CA ASN A 155 22.30 2.45 9.57
C ASN A 155 22.07 2.28 8.05
N ILE A 156 21.51 3.27 7.37
CA ILE A 156 21.40 3.28 5.91
C ILE A 156 22.79 3.21 5.28
N VAL A 157 23.67 4.15 5.61
CA VAL A 157 25.05 4.20 5.11
C VAL A 157 25.76 2.87 5.37
N LYS A 158 25.71 2.40 6.62
CA LYS A 158 26.33 1.14 7.03
C LYS A 158 25.81 -0.08 6.25
N LEU A 159 24.50 -0.18 5.99
CA LEU A 159 23.91 -1.34 5.32
C LEU A 159 23.98 -1.27 3.79
N ARG A 160 24.32 -0.09 3.24
CA ARG A 160 24.57 0.16 1.82
C ARG A 160 26.04 0.00 1.42
N ASP A 161 26.95 0.04 2.39
CA ASP A 161 28.33 -0.43 2.25
C ASP A 161 28.33 -1.93 1.87
N GLU A 162 28.87 -2.25 0.69
CA GLU A 162 28.83 -3.60 0.14
C GLU A 162 29.75 -4.58 0.87
N ASP A 163 30.91 -4.11 1.32
CA ASP A 163 31.88 -4.92 2.04
C ASP A 163 31.30 -5.30 3.41
N TYR A 164 30.76 -4.31 4.14
CA TYR A 164 30.03 -4.57 5.38
C TYR A 164 28.83 -5.51 5.17
N SER A 165 28.05 -5.30 4.10
CA SER A 165 26.89 -6.15 3.80
C SER A 165 27.31 -7.60 3.55
N TYR A 166 28.41 -7.80 2.81
CA TYR A 166 28.93 -9.10 2.49
C TYR A 166 29.51 -9.81 3.72
N GLU A 167 30.33 -9.13 4.51
CA GLU A 167 30.91 -9.64 5.76
C GLU A 167 29.82 -10.07 6.76
N LYS A 168 28.76 -9.26 6.91
CA LYS A 168 27.72 -9.53 7.91
C LYS A 168 26.62 -10.48 7.46
N TYR A 169 26.21 -10.41 6.19
CA TYR A 169 25.03 -11.12 5.67
C TYR A 169 25.36 -12.14 4.58
N GLY A 170 26.62 -12.28 4.18
CA GLY A 170 27.08 -13.21 3.14
C GLY A 170 26.57 -12.86 1.74
N ARG A 171 26.10 -11.64 1.52
CA ARG A 171 25.58 -11.19 0.21
C ARG A 171 25.78 -9.70 0.02
N ARG A 172 26.18 -9.31 -1.20
CA ARG A 172 26.18 -7.90 -1.62
C ARG A 172 24.74 -7.44 -1.87
N ARG A 173 24.47 -6.17 -1.59
CA ARG A 173 23.16 -5.53 -1.84
C ARG A 173 23.34 -4.31 -2.75
N ALA A 174 24.10 -4.51 -3.83
CA ALA A 174 24.44 -3.49 -4.82
C ALA A 174 23.22 -2.73 -5.36
N TYR A 175 22.06 -3.37 -5.41
CA TYR A 175 20.80 -2.75 -5.83
C TYR A 175 20.40 -1.53 -4.97
N HIS A 176 20.89 -1.35 -3.73
CA HIS A 176 20.62 -0.12 -2.98
C HIS A 176 21.29 1.11 -3.61
N ASN A 177 22.43 0.89 -4.30
CA ASN A 177 23.28 1.93 -4.87
C ASN A 177 23.00 2.16 -6.36
N VAL A 178 22.07 1.40 -6.96
CA VAL A 178 21.59 1.59 -8.33
C VAL A 178 20.75 2.89 -8.44
N PRO A 179 20.90 3.70 -9.51
CA PRO A 179 20.12 4.93 -9.72
C PRO A 179 18.61 4.73 -9.66
N PHE A 180 17.86 5.78 -9.30
CA PHE A 180 16.40 5.71 -9.24
C PHE A 180 15.80 5.39 -10.62
N SER A 181 16.27 6.05 -11.67
CA SER A 181 15.84 5.82 -13.05
C SER A 181 16.03 4.37 -13.49
N GLN A 182 17.15 3.74 -13.13
CA GLN A 182 17.37 2.33 -13.45
C GLN A 182 16.35 1.43 -12.73
N HIS A 183 16.07 1.66 -11.43
CA HIS A 183 15.00 0.93 -10.73
C HIS A 183 13.64 1.12 -11.42
N ILE A 184 13.34 2.32 -11.91
CA ILE A 184 12.10 2.62 -12.63
C ILE A 184 12.05 1.84 -13.94
N LEU A 185 13.09 1.92 -14.77
CA LEU A 185 13.18 1.23 -16.07
C LEU A 185 13.05 -0.29 -15.92
N GLU A 186 13.73 -0.90 -14.94
CA GLU A 186 13.67 -2.33 -14.68
C GLU A 186 12.27 -2.84 -14.29
N ASN A 187 11.39 -1.95 -13.80
CA ASN A 187 10.04 -2.32 -13.35
C ASN A 187 8.93 -1.78 -14.25
N LEU A 188 9.25 -0.90 -15.22
CA LEU A 188 8.27 -0.26 -16.10
C LEU A 188 7.39 -1.29 -16.82
N SER A 189 8.01 -2.28 -17.47
CA SER A 189 7.29 -3.28 -18.25
C SER A 189 6.29 -4.07 -17.39
N SER A 190 6.66 -4.40 -16.16
CA SER A 190 5.76 -5.10 -15.22
C SER A 190 4.61 -4.21 -14.75
N TYR A 191 4.82 -2.91 -14.56
CA TYR A 191 3.75 -1.98 -14.18
C TYR A 191 2.79 -1.74 -15.35
N ASN A 192 3.30 -1.47 -16.55
CA ASN A 192 2.48 -1.33 -17.76
C ASN A 192 1.67 -2.61 -18.04
N ALA A 193 2.28 -3.79 -17.96
CA ALA A 193 1.59 -5.07 -18.15
C ALA A 193 0.57 -5.41 -17.06
N SER A 194 0.60 -4.68 -15.94
CA SER A 194 -0.41 -4.83 -14.88
C SER A 194 -1.66 -3.99 -15.08
N VAL A 195 -1.63 -3.00 -15.99
CA VAL A 195 -2.79 -2.17 -16.34
C VAL A 195 -3.71 -2.96 -17.26
N PHE A 196 -5.01 -2.95 -16.95
CA PHE A 196 -6.04 -3.55 -17.79
C PHE A 196 -7.43 -2.99 -17.46
N ASP A 197 -8.32 -3.07 -18.43
CA ASP A 197 -9.73 -2.74 -18.25
C ASP A 197 -10.52 -4.01 -17.92
N ASN A 198 -11.36 -3.96 -16.89
CA ASN A 198 -12.32 -5.01 -16.56
C ASN A 198 -13.75 -4.65 -16.99
N GLY A 199 -13.94 -3.54 -17.70
CA GLY A 199 -15.23 -3.05 -18.17
C GLY A 199 -16.06 -2.32 -17.12
N LEU A 200 -15.51 -2.10 -15.91
CA LEU A 200 -16.21 -1.49 -14.78
C LEU A 200 -15.58 -0.15 -14.37
N ASN A 201 -16.30 0.61 -13.54
CA ASN A 201 -15.88 1.94 -13.11
C ASN A 201 -15.12 1.90 -11.78
N ASN A 202 -13.90 1.34 -11.82
CA ASN A 202 -13.03 1.33 -10.64
C ASN A 202 -12.60 2.75 -10.29
N THR A 203 -12.51 3.08 -9.00
CA THR A 203 -12.09 4.43 -8.53
C THR A 203 -11.16 4.35 -7.34
N SER A 204 -10.27 5.34 -7.19
CA SER A 204 -9.35 5.43 -6.07
C SER A 204 -9.47 6.76 -5.31
N HIS A 205 -9.46 6.68 -3.98
CA HIS A 205 -9.63 7.79 -3.05
C HIS A 205 -8.46 7.89 -2.08
N GLN A 206 -8.11 9.11 -1.68
CA GLN A 206 -7.15 9.39 -0.62
C GLN A 206 -7.85 10.13 0.51
N GLU A 207 -8.58 9.41 1.35
CA GLU A 207 -9.38 10.01 2.42
C GLU A 207 -9.23 9.28 3.74
N ASP A 208 -9.50 10.01 4.83
CA ASP A 208 -9.83 9.37 6.10
C ASP A 208 -11.10 8.52 5.92
N ILE A 209 -11.07 7.30 6.45
CA ILE A 209 -12.12 6.32 6.20
C ILE A 209 -13.49 6.77 6.71
N LEU A 210 -13.56 7.57 7.78
CA LEU A 210 -14.85 8.08 8.29
C LEU A 210 -15.42 9.15 7.34
N LYS A 211 -14.56 10.01 6.79
CA LYS A 211 -14.98 11.00 5.77
C LYS A 211 -15.47 10.32 4.50
N LEU A 212 -14.78 9.27 4.05
CA LEU A 212 -15.23 8.50 2.90
C LEU A 212 -16.58 7.82 3.18
N ALA A 213 -16.78 7.27 4.38
CA ALA A 213 -18.05 6.63 4.75
C ALA A 213 -19.25 7.61 4.66
N ASP A 214 -19.03 8.89 4.97
CA ASP A 214 -20.08 9.93 4.86
C ASP A 214 -20.49 10.15 3.40
N THR A 215 -19.53 10.17 2.47
CA THR A 215 -19.73 10.60 1.08
C THR A 215 -19.98 9.45 0.10
N ILE A 216 -19.51 8.24 0.42
CA ILE A 216 -19.59 7.10 -0.49
C ILE A 216 -21.04 6.64 -0.70
N LYS A 217 -21.32 6.21 -1.92
CA LYS A 217 -22.57 5.51 -2.27
C LYS A 217 -22.58 4.11 -1.63
N PRO A 218 -23.76 3.50 -1.45
CA PRO A 218 -23.83 2.12 -1.01
C PRO A 218 -23.02 1.19 -1.94
N VAL A 219 -22.36 0.21 -1.33
CA VAL A 219 -21.56 -0.84 -1.98
C VAL A 219 -22.05 -2.22 -1.51
N ASP A 220 -21.68 -3.28 -2.22
CA ASP A 220 -22.10 -4.64 -1.87
C ASP A 220 -21.26 -5.24 -0.74
N LEU A 221 -19.98 -4.84 -0.63
CA LEU A 221 -19.08 -5.26 0.43
C LEU A 221 -18.03 -4.19 0.76
N VAL A 222 -17.75 -4.03 2.05
CA VAL A 222 -16.62 -3.24 2.56
C VAL A 222 -15.57 -4.19 3.10
N TYR A 223 -14.36 -4.17 2.54
CA TYR A 223 -13.21 -4.94 2.99
C TYR A 223 -12.26 -4.05 3.81
N LEU A 224 -11.91 -4.51 5.00
CA LEU A 224 -11.02 -3.84 5.93
C LEU A 224 -9.74 -4.67 6.17
N ASP A 225 -8.58 -4.08 5.89
CA ASP A 225 -7.26 -4.56 6.32
C ASP A 225 -6.48 -3.41 6.98
N PRO A 226 -6.96 -2.92 8.14
CA PRO A 226 -6.44 -1.69 8.72
C PRO A 226 -5.01 -1.87 9.27
N PRO A 227 -4.29 -0.79 9.61
CA PRO A 227 -3.21 -0.90 10.57
C PRO A 227 -3.78 -1.35 11.92
N TYR A 228 -3.42 -2.55 12.39
CA TYR A 228 -3.88 -3.07 13.68
C TYR A 228 -2.71 -3.35 14.66
N PRO A 229 -2.89 -3.13 15.98
CA PRO A 229 -1.86 -3.35 16.98
C PRO A 229 -1.45 -4.83 17.08
N GLY A 230 -0.22 -5.08 17.56
CA GLY A 230 0.38 -6.42 17.62
C GLY A 230 1.22 -6.78 16.40
N THR A 231 1.26 -5.91 15.38
CA THR A 231 2.11 -6.08 14.18
C THR A 231 2.89 -4.81 13.84
N MET A 232 3.65 -4.84 12.73
CA MET A 232 4.28 -3.65 12.17
C MET A 232 3.24 -2.79 11.46
N ASN A 233 2.55 -1.94 12.22
CA ASN A 233 1.37 -1.18 11.78
C ASN A 233 1.60 0.34 11.60
N LYS A 234 2.81 0.84 11.87
CA LYS A 234 3.16 2.26 11.75
C LYS A 234 3.49 2.66 10.29
N TYR A 235 2.53 2.48 9.38
CA TYR A 235 2.73 2.67 7.94
C TYR A 235 3.20 4.08 7.56
N GLU A 236 2.73 5.13 8.24
CA GLU A 236 3.23 6.50 8.04
C GLU A 236 4.75 6.59 8.27
N SER A 237 5.30 5.88 9.25
CA SER A 237 6.76 5.85 9.44
C SER A 237 7.49 5.11 8.31
N PHE A 238 6.84 4.14 7.67
CA PHE A 238 7.47 3.35 6.60
C PHE A 238 7.42 4.04 5.25
N TYR A 239 6.39 4.87 5.00
CA TYR A 239 6.09 5.42 3.67
C TYR A 239 5.82 6.93 3.63
N GLY A 240 5.53 7.59 4.76
CA GLY A 240 5.10 8.99 4.81
C GLY A 240 6.12 10.00 4.29
N SER A 241 7.41 9.65 4.20
CA SER A 241 8.38 10.51 3.49
C SER A 241 8.08 10.63 2.00
N PHE A 242 7.43 9.64 1.38
CA PHE A 242 6.89 9.77 0.02
C PHE A 242 5.72 10.75 -0.02
N ASP A 243 4.81 10.70 0.95
CA ASP A 243 3.64 11.58 0.98
C ASP A 243 4.05 13.05 1.15
N ARG A 244 5.01 13.31 2.06
CA ARG A 244 5.64 14.62 2.25
C ARG A 244 6.32 15.13 0.98
N LEU A 245 6.95 14.25 0.19
CA LEU A 245 7.60 14.60 -1.08
C LEU A 245 6.63 15.24 -2.08
N PHE A 246 5.35 14.86 -2.01
CA PHE A 246 4.29 15.40 -2.86
C PHE A 246 3.37 16.40 -2.15
N GLY A 247 3.61 16.68 -0.86
CA GLY A 247 2.74 17.54 -0.05
C GLY A 247 1.32 17.00 0.09
N LYS A 248 1.17 15.67 0.21
CA LYS A 248 -0.12 14.95 0.20
C LYS A 248 -0.41 14.24 1.52
N GLU A 249 0.01 14.80 2.63
CA GLU A 249 -0.30 14.28 3.97
C GLU A 249 -1.70 14.75 4.39
N ILE A 250 -2.53 13.84 4.90
CA ILE A 250 -3.87 14.15 5.43
C ILE A 250 -3.97 13.73 6.90
N SER A 251 -4.91 14.32 7.63
CA SER A 251 -5.26 13.88 8.98
C SER A 251 -6.28 12.75 8.92
N TYR A 252 -6.10 11.73 9.75
CA TYR A 252 -6.90 10.50 9.74
C TYR A 252 -7.01 9.86 11.13
N ILE A 253 -7.95 8.92 11.28
CA ILE A 253 -8.16 8.14 12.50
C ILE A 253 -6.98 7.20 12.79
N ASP A 254 -6.45 7.25 14.01
CA ASP A 254 -5.32 6.42 14.43
C ASP A 254 -5.77 5.04 14.92
N LEU A 255 -5.53 4.02 14.10
CA LEU A 255 -5.77 2.61 14.42
C LEU A 255 -4.51 1.89 14.96
N THR A 256 -3.41 2.60 15.18
CA THR A 256 -2.13 1.95 15.52
C THR A 256 -1.97 1.61 17.00
N LYS A 257 -2.78 2.24 17.87
CA LYS A 257 -2.69 2.16 19.33
C LYS A 257 -3.61 1.09 19.90
N ARG A 258 -3.08 0.26 20.80
CA ARG A 258 -3.83 -0.86 21.41
C ARG A 258 -5.02 -0.37 22.23
N GLU A 259 -4.84 0.73 22.94
CA GLU A 259 -5.79 1.28 23.90
C GLU A 259 -7.06 1.82 23.23
N THR A 260 -6.93 2.35 22.01
CA THR A 260 -8.01 3.02 21.29
C THR A 260 -8.50 2.25 20.05
N PHE A 261 -7.83 1.16 19.68
CA PHE A 261 -8.15 0.43 18.44
C PHE A 261 -9.59 -0.08 18.41
N LEU A 262 -10.07 -0.74 19.47
CA LEU A 262 -11.41 -1.32 19.51
C LEU A 262 -12.48 -0.24 19.33
N GLU A 263 -12.37 0.88 20.04
CA GLU A 263 -13.28 2.01 19.89
C GLU A 263 -13.25 2.58 18.46
N SER A 264 -12.05 2.71 17.90
CA SER A 264 -11.86 3.31 16.58
C SER A 264 -12.38 2.43 15.45
N ILE A 265 -12.17 1.11 15.52
CA ILE A 265 -12.70 0.18 14.51
C ILE A 265 -14.23 0.08 14.60
N LEU A 266 -14.82 0.16 15.79
CA LEU A 266 -16.28 0.17 15.94
C LEU A 266 -16.92 1.44 15.36
N LYS A 267 -16.24 2.60 15.45
CA LYS A 267 -16.68 3.82 14.76
C LYS A 267 -16.74 3.63 13.24
N ILE A 268 -15.74 2.95 12.67
CA ILE A 268 -15.69 2.63 11.24
C ILE A 268 -16.82 1.66 10.86
N VAL A 269 -17.00 0.57 11.61
CA VAL A 269 -18.09 -0.39 11.32
C VAL A 269 -19.46 0.30 11.37
N SER A 270 -19.67 1.14 12.38
CA SER A 270 -20.92 1.90 12.54
C SER A 270 -21.20 2.83 11.36
N SER A 271 -20.18 3.53 10.83
CA SER A 271 -20.36 4.44 9.70
C SER A 271 -20.76 3.73 8.40
N PHE A 272 -20.46 2.44 8.27
CA PHE A 272 -20.84 1.62 7.12
C PHE A 272 -22.15 0.85 7.28
N LYS A 273 -22.81 0.88 8.46
CA LYS A 273 -24.02 0.09 8.75
C LYS A 273 -25.14 0.29 7.72
N ASN A 274 -25.30 1.47 7.13
CA ASN A 274 -26.35 1.72 6.12
C ASN A 274 -25.79 1.88 4.69
N LYS A 275 -24.54 1.46 4.48
CA LYS A 275 -23.81 1.60 3.21
C LYS A 275 -23.46 0.26 2.58
N THR A 276 -23.57 -0.84 3.32
CA THR A 276 -23.31 -2.18 2.83
C THR A 276 -24.12 -3.21 3.61
N LYS A 277 -24.34 -4.37 2.99
CA LYS A 277 -24.87 -5.56 3.66
C LYS A 277 -23.77 -6.36 4.35
N TYR A 278 -22.56 -6.33 3.79
CA TYR A 278 -21.42 -7.13 4.26
C TYR A 278 -20.20 -6.27 4.55
N LEU A 279 -19.54 -6.56 5.66
CA LEU A 279 -18.23 -6.04 6.00
C LEU A 279 -17.30 -7.20 6.32
N VAL A 280 -16.12 -7.21 5.71
CA VAL A 280 -15.11 -8.26 5.91
C VAL A 280 -13.86 -7.62 6.50
N LEU A 281 -13.36 -8.16 7.61
CA LEU A 281 -12.15 -7.70 8.28
C LEU A 281 -11.10 -8.82 8.27
N SER A 282 -9.89 -8.54 7.77
CA SER A 282 -8.76 -9.46 7.83
C SER A 282 -7.75 -9.05 8.89
N LEU A 283 -7.32 -10.00 9.72
CA LEU A 283 -6.38 -9.80 10.81
C LEU A 283 -5.35 -10.93 10.87
N ASN A 284 -4.16 -10.62 11.41
CA ASN A 284 -3.21 -11.62 11.85
C ASN A 284 -3.63 -12.15 13.23
N SER A 285 -3.42 -13.44 13.51
CA SER A 285 -3.67 -14.04 14.82
C SER A 285 -2.91 -13.43 16.01
N ASN A 286 -1.90 -12.60 15.75
CA ASN A 286 -1.19 -11.80 16.76
C ASN A 286 -1.81 -10.41 16.98
N SER A 287 -2.95 -10.10 16.36
CA SER A 287 -3.63 -8.83 16.56
C SER A 287 -4.01 -8.65 18.03
N THR A 288 -3.97 -7.41 18.49
CA THR A 288 -4.48 -7.03 19.80
C THR A 288 -5.39 -5.81 19.63
N PRO A 289 -6.69 -5.91 19.94
CA PRO A 289 -7.43 -7.06 20.47
C PRO A 289 -7.48 -8.29 19.55
N SER A 290 -7.81 -9.43 20.14
CA SER A 290 -7.97 -10.71 19.43
C SER A 290 -9.22 -10.72 18.55
N ILE A 291 -9.27 -11.64 17.58
CA ILE A 291 -10.46 -11.82 16.73
C ILE A 291 -11.73 -12.13 17.55
N SER A 292 -11.60 -12.80 18.69
CA SER A 292 -12.73 -13.13 19.56
C SER A 292 -13.32 -11.88 20.22
N GLU A 293 -12.47 -10.98 20.71
CA GLU A 293 -12.91 -9.70 21.30
C GLU A 293 -13.57 -8.82 20.24
N ILE A 294 -12.99 -8.78 19.04
CA ILE A 294 -13.56 -8.00 17.91
C ILE A 294 -14.87 -8.63 17.44
N SER A 295 -14.94 -9.95 17.32
CA SER A 295 -16.16 -10.68 16.96
C SER A 295 -17.28 -10.42 17.95
N GLN A 296 -17.00 -10.46 19.25
CA GLN A 296 -18.00 -10.15 20.28
C GLN A 296 -18.53 -8.72 20.12
N ALA A 297 -17.66 -7.75 19.86
CA ALA A 297 -18.06 -6.36 19.67
C ALA A 297 -18.81 -6.12 18.34
N PHE A 298 -18.49 -6.87 17.28
CA PHE A 298 -19.17 -6.76 15.99
C PHE A 298 -20.56 -7.41 16.01
N SER A 299 -20.81 -8.36 16.91
CA SER A 299 -22.13 -8.99 17.07
C SER A 299 -23.25 -8.02 17.45
N ASP A 300 -22.92 -6.83 17.97
CA ASP A 300 -23.90 -5.76 18.24
C ASP A 300 -24.46 -5.13 16.95
N PHE A 301 -23.82 -5.38 15.80
CA PHE A 301 -24.20 -4.83 14.50
C PHE A 301 -24.90 -5.84 13.58
N GLY A 302 -24.77 -7.14 13.87
CA GLY A 302 -25.39 -8.23 13.11
C GLY A 302 -24.69 -9.57 13.29
N ASN A 303 -24.91 -10.49 12.35
CA ASN A 303 -24.36 -11.85 12.41
C ASN A 303 -22.88 -11.86 12.01
N VAL A 304 -22.05 -12.54 12.81
CA VAL A 304 -20.59 -12.62 12.62
C VAL A 304 -20.15 -14.07 12.39
N GLU A 305 -19.33 -14.27 11.36
CA GLU A 305 -18.63 -15.52 11.07
C GLU A 305 -17.12 -15.28 11.06
N VAL A 306 -16.33 -16.25 11.53
CA VAL A 306 -14.86 -16.18 11.50
C VAL A 306 -14.30 -17.41 10.78
N ILE A 307 -13.43 -17.16 9.80
CA ILE A 307 -12.73 -18.17 9.00
C ILE A 307 -11.23 -17.96 9.15
N GLU A 308 -10.45 -19.03 9.28
CA GLU A 308 -9.00 -18.94 9.50
C GLU A 308 -8.19 -19.72 8.46
N ARG A 309 -7.01 -19.21 8.12
CA ARG A 309 -6.02 -19.89 7.30
C ARG A 309 -4.63 -19.76 7.88
N LYS A 310 -3.93 -20.88 8.00
CA LYS A 310 -2.52 -20.88 8.42
C LYS A 310 -1.68 -20.02 7.47
N HIS A 311 -0.96 -19.03 8.00
CA HIS A 311 -0.12 -18.14 7.20
C HIS A 311 1.18 -17.76 7.91
N ASN A 312 2.31 -18.09 7.29
CA ASN A 312 3.62 -17.75 7.83
C ASN A 312 4.10 -16.39 7.29
N TYR A 313 3.90 -15.33 8.08
CA TYR A 313 4.48 -14.02 7.79
C TYR A 313 6.01 -14.08 7.91
N GLN A 314 6.71 -13.51 6.93
CA GLN A 314 8.17 -13.38 6.99
C GLN A 314 8.54 -12.20 7.90
N VAL A 315 8.89 -12.50 9.16
CA VAL A 315 9.53 -11.53 10.07
C VAL A 315 11.03 -11.86 10.10
N SER A 316 11.89 -10.86 9.91
CA SER A 316 13.33 -11.06 9.80
C SER A 316 13.93 -11.73 11.06
N GLY A 317 14.58 -12.88 10.89
CA GLY A 317 15.75 -13.25 11.69
C GLY A 317 15.59 -14.13 12.93
N LYS A 318 14.44 -14.74 13.24
CA LYS A 318 14.37 -15.75 14.32
C LYS A 318 13.55 -16.98 13.93
N LYS A 319 14.06 -18.17 14.29
CA LYS A 319 13.36 -19.47 14.26
C LYS A 319 12.21 -19.48 15.28
N ASN A 320 11.18 -18.66 15.10
CA ASN A 320 9.85 -18.95 15.64
C ASN A 320 8.99 -19.37 14.46
N LYS A 321 9.28 -20.57 13.94
CA LYS A 321 8.33 -21.30 13.11
C LYS A 321 7.25 -21.83 14.05
N ASN A 322 6.00 -21.47 13.79
CA ASN A 322 4.76 -22.25 13.97
C ASN A 322 3.66 -21.49 14.73
N ASN A 323 2.53 -21.27 14.03
CA ASN A 323 1.18 -20.90 14.50
C ASN A 323 0.71 -19.44 14.28
N ASN A 324 1.14 -18.79 13.20
CA ASN A 324 0.45 -17.58 12.73
C ASN A 324 -0.67 -17.98 11.76
N PHE A 325 -1.85 -17.39 11.95
CA PHE A 325 -3.01 -17.54 11.08
C PHE A 325 -3.42 -16.16 10.55
N GLU A 326 -3.91 -16.12 9.32
CA GLU A 326 -4.76 -15.04 8.85
C GLU A 326 -6.19 -15.40 9.27
N GLN A 327 -6.88 -14.47 9.90
CA GLN A 327 -8.25 -14.60 10.40
C GLN A 327 -9.11 -13.60 9.63
N MET A 328 -10.21 -14.08 9.06
CA MET A 328 -11.16 -13.28 8.31
C MET A 328 -12.49 -13.31 9.06
N LEU A 329 -12.95 -12.14 9.50
CA LEU A 329 -14.25 -11.95 10.12
C LEU A 329 -15.21 -11.40 9.07
N ILE A 330 -16.35 -12.05 8.91
CA ILE A 330 -17.44 -11.63 8.03
C ILE A 330 -18.58 -11.16 8.92
N LEU A 331 -18.91 -9.88 8.84
CA LEU A 331 -20.10 -9.27 9.45
C LEU A 331 -21.17 -9.10 8.39
N LYS A 332 -22.35 -9.67 8.63
CA LYS A 332 -23.59 -9.38 7.92
C LYS A 332 -24.44 -8.49 8.81
N PHE A 333 -24.65 -7.24 8.41
CA PHE A 333 -25.46 -6.29 9.16
C PHE A 333 -26.95 -6.72 9.22
N ASP A 334 -27.66 -6.30 10.27
CA ASP A 334 -29.11 -6.59 10.48
C ASP A 334 -30.07 -5.65 9.71
N ASN A 335 -29.51 -4.78 8.88
CA ASN A 335 -30.16 -3.66 8.19
C ASN A 335 -31.14 -4.04 7.08
#